data_AF-A0AAD9ZL91-F1
#
_entry.id   AF-A0AAD9ZL91-F1
#
_cell.length_a   1.000
_cell.length_b   1.000
_cell.length_c   1.000
_cell.angle_alpha   90.00
_cell.angle_beta   90.00
_cell.angle_gamma   90.00
#
_symmetry.space_group_name_H-M   'P 1'
#
loop_
_entity.id
_entity.type
_entity.pdbx_description
1 polymer ?
#
loop_
_entity_poly.entity_id
_entity_poly.type
_entity_poly.pdbx_seq_one_letter_code
_entity_poly.pdbx_strand_id
1 'polypeptide(L)'
;MLKAVEMLKMAISVGRGRWWPTSVTLDPCLDFLEGKGDVGGIEDIIKLLKKPLTRDIYHRWLRTCVAAGDSVSKVLDQMKLDGFSVVEETDKILKTGLSL
;
A
#
# COMPACT_ATOMS: atom_id res chain seq x y z
N MET A 1 9.62 12.66 6.95
CA MET A 1 8.46 11.91 6.45
C MET A 1 7.76 11.06 7.51
N LEU A 2 8.46 10.39 8.45
CA LEU A 2 7.79 9.61 9.52
C LEU A 2 6.67 10.37 10.25
N LYS A 3 6.92 11.61 10.67
CA LYS A 3 5.89 12.44 11.32
C LYS A 3 4.71 12.74 10.40
N ALA A 4 4.93 12.90 9.10
CA ALA A 4 3.84 13.13 8.13
C ALA A 4 2.93 11.89 8.02
N VAL A 5 3.51 10.70 7.99
CA VAL A 5 2.76 9.43 7.99
C VAL A 5 1.93 9.29 9.28
N GLU A 6 2.51 9.60 10.44
CA GLU A 6 1.80 9.60 11.72
C GLU A 6 0.60 10.56 11.70
N MET A 7 0.81 11.82 11.28
CA MET A 7 -0.25 12.81 11.19
C MET A 7 -1.33 12.42 10.17
N LEU A 8 -0.96 11.80 9.04
CA LEU A 8 -1.90 11.27 8.06
C LEU A 8 -2.79 10.17 8.68
N LYS A 9 -2.18 9.19 9.36
CA LYS A 9 -2.92 8.11 10.04
C LYS A 9 -3.90 8.68 11.08
N MET A 10 -3.45 9.67 11.87
CA MET A 10 -4.31 10.36 12.85
C MET A 10 -5.47 11.10 12.17
N ALA A 11 -5.21 11.84 11.10
CA ALA A 11 -6.23 12.60 10.37
C ALA A 11 -7.31 11.69 9.77
N ILE A 12 -6.92 10.55 9.18
CA ILE A 12 -7.89 9.54 8.67
C ILE A 12 -8.74 8.99 9.82
N SER A 13 -8.10 8.63 10.93
CA SER A 13 -8.77 8.07 12.12
C SER A 13 -9.79 9.04 12.73
N VAL A 14 -9.38 10.31 12.95
CA VAL A 14 -10.24 11.37 13.50
C VAL A 14 -11.35 11.73 12.51
N GLY A 15 -11.07 11.69 11.21
CA GLY A 15 -12.04 11.90 10.15
C GLY A 15 -13.22 10.94 10.19
N ARG A 16 -13.04 9.72 10.73
CA ARG A 16 -14.08 8.68 10.89
C ARG A 16 -14.89 8.43 9.61
N GLY A 17 -14.24 8.42 8.45
CA GLY A 17 -14.91 8.27 7.16
C GLY A 17 -15.77 9.47 6.74
N ARG A 18 -15.50 10.67 7.28
CA ARG A 18 -15.99 11.95 6.73
C ARG A 18 -14.90 12.72 6.01
N TRP A 19 -13.66 12.28 6.15
CA TRP A 19 -12.51 12.87 5.52
C TRP A 19 -11.59 11.76 5.02
N TRP A 20 -11.09 11.94 3.80
CA TRP A 20 -10.06 11.11 3.21
C TRP A 20 -8.99 12.00 2.60
N PRO A 21 -7.73 11.54 2.62
CA PRO A 21 -6.66 12.24 1.94
C PRO A 21 -6.89 12.19 0.42
N THR A 22 -6.52 13.28 -0.24
CA THR A 22 -6.31 13.29 -1.69
C THR A 22 -5.02 12.56 -2.03
N SER A 23 -4.83 12.19 -3.31
CA SER A 23 -3.57 11.59 -3.79
C SER A 23 -2.36 12.47 -3.46
N VAL A 24 -2.49 13.79 -3.58
CA VAL A 24 -1.43 14.76 -3.24
C VAL A 24 -0.90 14.60 -1.81
N THR A 25 -1.75 14.18 -0.87
CA THR A 25 -1.34 13.95 0.53
C THR A 25 -0.98 12.48 0.81
N LEU A 26 -1.69 11.55 0.16
CA LEU A 26 -1.53 10.11 0.38
C LEU A 26 -0.26 9.57 -0.28
N ASP A 27 -0.03 9.91 -1.56
CA ASP A 27 1.00 9.30 -2.39
C ASP A 27 2.41 9.53 -1.84
N PRO A 28 2.80 10.75 -1.40
CA PRO A 28 4.14 10.93 -0.81
C PRO A 28 4.36 10.10 0.46
N CYS A 29 3.30 9.83 1.23
CA CYS A 29 3.39 8.97 2.41
C CYS A 29 3.56 7.51 2.02
N LEU A 30 2.83 7.04 1.00
CA LEU A 30 2.98 5.68 0.48
C LEU A 30 4.35 5.47 -0.16
N ASP A 31 4.83 6.42 -0.97
CA ASP A 31 6.16 6.36 -1.60
C ASP A 31 7.28 6.29 -0.55
N PHE A 32 7.14 7.07 0.52
CA PHE A 32 8.09 7.04 1.62
C PHE A 32 8.12 5.67 2.33
N LEU A 33 6.97 5.05 2.56
CA LEU A 33 6.88 3.75 3.21
C LEU A 33 7.37 2.62 2.30
N GLU A 34 7.02 2.68 1.01
CA GLU A 34 7.52 1.77 -0.01
C GLU A 34 9.05 1.81 -0.07
N GLY A 35 9.65 3.00 -0.18
CA GLY A 35 11.10 3.18 -0.20
C GLY A 35 11.81 2.76 1.10
N LYS A 36 11.07 2.52 2.18
CA LYS A 36 11.58 1.98 3.45
C LYS A 36 11.35 0.47 3.60
N GLY A 37 10.62 -0.18 2.70
CA GLY A 37 10.18 -1.55 2.89
C GLY A 37 9.22 -1.69 4.08
N ASP A 38 8.53 -0.62 4.49
CA ASP A 38 7.66 -0.62 5.67
C ASP A 38 6.26 -1.15 5.33
N VAL A 39 6.17 -2.48 5.24
CA VAL A 39 4.90 -3.21 4.95
C VAL A 39 3.83 -2.87 5.98
N GLY A 40 4.18 -2.87 7.27
CA GLY A 40 3.24 -2.57 8.36
C GLY A 40 2.69 -1.15 8.26
N GLY A 41 3.54 -0.18 7.90
CA GLY A 41 3.15 1.20 7.66
C GLY A 41 2.10 1.34 6.55
N ILE A 42 2.28 0.65 5.43
CA ILE A 42 1.30 0.63 4.32
C ILE A 42 0.00 -0.05 4.75
N GLU A 43 0.09 -1.20 5.41
CA GLU A 43 -1.10 -1.92 5.88
C GLU A 43 -1.95 -1.10 6.84
N ASP A 44 -1.33 -0.35 7.75
CA ASP A 44 -2.05 0.53 8.68
C ASP A 44 -2.84 1.61 7.92
N ILE A 45 -2.24 2.23 6.90
CA ILE A 45 -2.93 3.22 6.08
C ILE A 45 -4.11 2.58 5.35
N ILE A 46 -3.89 1.40 4.74
CA ILE A 46 -4.95 0.64 4.05
C ILE A 46 -6.12 0.34 4.99
N LYS A 47 -5.84 -0.19 6.19
CA LYS A 47 -6.86 -0.49 7.22
C LYS A 47 -7.64 0.76 7.64
N LEU A 48 -6.98 1.92 7.71
CA LEU A 48 -7.61 3.19 8.09
C LEU A 48 -8.48 3.78 6.97
N LEU A 49 -8.09 3.61 5.70
CA LEU A 49 -8.83 4.18 4.57
C LEU A 49 -10.25 3.61 4.44
N LYS A 50 -10.48 2.33 4.82
CA LYS A 50 -11.78 1.63 4.81
C LYS A 50 -12.59 1.82 3.51
N LYS A 51 -11.90 1.97 2.38
CA LYS A 51 -12.48 2.11 1.04
C LYS A 51 -11.82 1.13 0.09
N PRO A 52 -12.45 0.80 -1.05
CA PRO A 52 -11.82 0.01 -2.09
C PRO A 52 -10.46 0.62 -2.48
N LEU A 53 -9.45 -0.23 -2.58
CA LEU A 53 -8.11 0.20 -2.96
C LEU A 53 -8.02 0.37 -4.47
N THR A 54 -7.11 1.23 -4.91
CA THR A 54 -6.73 1.34 -6.31
C THR A 54 -5.65 0.30 -6.63
N ARG A 55 -5.53 -0.05 -7.91
CA ARG A 55 -4.44 -0.92 -8.39
C ARG A 55 -3.06 -0.39 -8.01
N ASP A 56 -2.88 0.93 -8.07
CA ASP A 56 -1.62 1.59 -7.68
C ASP A 56 -1.26 1.30 -6.21
N ILE A 57 -2.22 1.42 -5.28
CA ILE A 57 -1.98 1.11 -3.86
C ILE A 57 -1.59 -0.36 -3.68
N TYR A 58 -2.22 -1.28 -4.42
CA TYR A 58 -1.85 -2.70 -4.41
C TYR A 58 -0.43 -2.93 -4.94
N HIS A 59 -0.05 -2.26 -6.02
CA HIS A 59 1.29 -2.38 -6.58
C HIS A 59 2.37 -1.82 -5.65
N ARG A 60 2.11 -0.70 -4.97
CA ARG A 60 3.02 -0.17 -3.92
C ARG A 60 3.17 -1.17 -2.78
N TRP A 61 2.07 -1.75 -2.31
CA TRP A 61 2.09 -2.77 -1.25
C TRP A 61 2.89 -4.01 -1.69
N LEU A 62 2.66 -4.52 -2.90
CA LEU A 62 3.45 -5.63 -3.47
C LEU A 62 4.94 -5.32 -3.54
N ARG A 63 5.33 -4.16 -4.09
CA ARG A 63 6.74 -3.76 -4.17
C ARG A 63 7.37 -3.66 -2.79
N THR A 64 6.62 -3.19 -1.80
CA THR A 64 7.09 -3.07 -0.41
C THR A 64 7.30 -4.46 0.21
N CYS A 65 6.36 -5.39 0.05
CA CYS A 65 6.51 -6.78 0.51
C CYS A 65 7.72 -7.45 -0.16
N VAL A 66 7.85 -7.31 -1.48
CA VAL A 66 8.97 -7.84 -2.25
C VAL A 66 10.31 -7.30 -1.74
N ALA A 67 10.43 -5.98 -1.56
CA ALA A 67 11.66 -5.35 -1.09
C ALA A 67 12.01 -5.76 0.36
N ALA A 68 11.00 -6.04 1.19
CA ALA A 68 11.19 -6.49 2.56
C ALA A 68 11.42 -8.01 2.69
N GLY A 69 11.34 -8.78 1.59
CA GLY A 69 11.35 -10.25 1.62
C GLY A 69 10.11 -10.86 2.30
N ASP A 70 9.03 -10.10 2.41
CA ASP A 70 7.77 -10.50 3.04
C ASP A 70 6.85 -11.22 2.04
N SER A 71 5.87 -11.96 2.56
CA SER A 71 4.90 -12.68 1.73
C SER A 71 3.98 -11.74 0.96
N VAL A 72 3.87 -11.96 -0.35
CA VAL A 72 2.93 -11.26 -1.23
C VAL A 72 1.55 -11.91 -1.29
N SER A 73 1.38 -13.12 -0.74
CA SER A 73 0.14 -13.91 -0.89
C SER A 73 -1.10 -13.15 -0.42
N LYS A 74 -1.00 -12.52 0.76
CA LYS A 74 -2.07 -11.69 1.33
C LYS A 74 -2.50 -10.56 0.40
N VAL A 75 -1.54 -9.93 -0.29
CA VAL A 75 -1.81 -8.83 -1.21
C VAL A 75 -2.53 -9.34 -2.45
N LEU A 76 -2.08 -10.47 -3.00
CA LEU A 76 -2.69 -11.10 -4.18
C LEU A 76 -4.10 -11.61 -3.90
N ASP A 77 -4.32 -12.21 -2.72
CA ASP A 77 -5.64 -12.66 -2.29
C ASP A 77 -6.60 -11.47 -2.15
N GLN A 78 -6.16 -10.38 -1.53
CA GLN A 78 -6.97 -9.17 -1.40
C GLN A 78 -7.24 -8.50 -2.76
N MET A 79 -6.25 -8.44 -3.66
CA MET A 79 -6.46 -7.97 -5.04
C MET A 79 -7.58 -8.76 -5.72
N LYS A 80 -7.55 -10.09 -5.61
CA LYS A 80 -8.56 -10.97 -6.20
C LYS A 80 -9.94 -10.74 -5.59
N LEU A 81 -10.02 -10.60 -4.27
CA LEU A 81 -11.28 -10.29 -3.57
C LEU A 81 -11.87 -8.94 -4.02
N ASP A 82 -11.01 -7.96 -4.30
CA ASP A 82 -11.40 -6.64 -4.79
C ASP A 82 -11.63 -6.60 -6.32
N GLY A 83 -11.54 -7.73 -7.01
CA GLY A 83 -11.81 -7.85 -8.45
C GLY A 83 -10.63 -7.49 -9.36
N PHE A 84 -9.41 -7.36 -8.82
CA PHE A 84 -8.20 -7.13 -9.60
C PHE A 84 -7.52 -8.45 -9.96
N SER A 85 -7.37 -8.71 -11.26
CA SER A 85 -6.51 -9.79 -11.76
C SER A 85 -5.03 -9.40 -11.72
N VAL A 86 -4.19 -10.43 -11.66
CA VAL A 86 -2.75 -10.33 -11.95
C VAL A 86 -2.59 -9.96 -13.42
N VAL A 87 -1.88 -8.86 -13.67
CA VAL A 87 -1.56 -8.35 -15.01
C VAL A 87 -0.05 -8.38 -15.22
N GLU A 88 0.41 -8.11 -16.44
CA GLU A 88 1.84 -8.10 -16.77
C GLU A 88 2.67 -7.23 -15.82
N GLU A 89 2.16 -6.06 -15.43
CA GLU A 89 2.83 -5.19 -14.46
C GLU A 89 2.94 -5.82 -13.06
N THR A 90 1.88 -6.52 -12.61
CA THR A 90 1.92 -7.29 -11.36
C THR A 90 3.00 -8.38 -11.44
N ASP A 91 3.05 -9.13 -12.54
CA ASP A 91 4.07 -10.17 -12.74
C ASP A 91 5.49 -9.60 -12.76
N LYS A 92 5.70 -8.42 -13.36
CA LYS A 92 6.99 -7.72 -13.35
C LYS A 92 7.44 -7.38 -11.94
N ILE A 93 6.53 -6.86 -11.11
CA ILE A 93 6.81 -6.57 -9.69
C ILE A 93 7.26 -7.85 -8.96
N LEU A 94 6.53 -8.95 -9.14
CA LEU A 94 6.82 -10.22 -8.47
C LEU A 94 8.17 -10.83 -8.89
N LYS A 95 8.52 -10.76 -10.18
CA LYS A 95 9.79 -11.29 -10.71
C LYS A 95 11.01 -10.49 -10.26
N THR A 96 10.84 -9.19 -10.04
CA THR A 96 11.94 -8.30 -9.60
C THR A 96 12.42 -8.66 -8.19
N GLY A 97 11.57 -9.26 -7.35
CA GLY A 97 11.94 -9.76 -6.02
C GLY A 97 12.68 -11.10 -5.97
N LEU A 98 12.53 -11.91 -7.02
CA LEU A 98 13.04 -13.29 -7.09
C LEU A 98 14.44 -13.39 -7.72
N SER A 99 15.09 -12.25 -8.00
CA SER A 99 16.38 -12.19 -8.72
C SER A 99 17.58 -11.78 -7.83
N LEU A 100 17.43 -11.90 -6.51
CA LEU A 100 18.52 -11.80 -5.52
C LEU A 100 18.71 -13.15 -4.81
#